data_AF-A0A6J7DDK6-F1
#
_entry.id   AF-A0A6J7DDK6-F1
#
_cell.length_a   1.000
_cell.length_b   1.000
_cell.length_c   1.000
_cell.angle_alpha   90.00
_cell.angle_beta   90.00
_cell.angle_gamma   90.00
#
_symmetry.space_group_name_H-M   'P 1'
#
loop_
_entity.id
_entity.type
_entity.pdbx_description
1 polymer ?
#
loop_
_entity_poly.entity_id
_entity_poly.type
_entity_poly.pdbx_seq_one_letter_code
_entity_poly.pdbx_strand_id
1 'polypeptide(L)'
;MEFNILVRELTPFEHLVCEHLCEGMTNSAIAKATAHTEKVVENTVSRSAHAFSIKSTGDINVRVLLALAYRSHFGDKAFDKLGIACKHLTVGPNGEQICSQHIE
;
A
#
# COMPACT_ATOMS: atom_id res chain seq x y z
N MET A 1 7.10 -19.30 8.45
CA MET A 1 5.84 -18.89 9.11
C MET A 1 5.37 -17.66 8.36
N GLU A 2 4.46 -17.83 7.41
CA GLU A 2 3.85 -16.70 6.70
C GLU A 2 2.88 -16.01 7.65
N PHE A 3 3.25 -14.82 8.11
CA PHE A 3 2.33 -13.95 8.84
C PHE A 3 1.54 -13.15 7.80
N ASN A 4 0.40 -13.68 7.36
CA ASN A 4 -0.50 -12.91 6.49
C ASN A 4 -1.36 -11.99 7.35
N ILE A 5 -1.13 -10.68 7.25
CA ILE A 5 -1.93 -9.67 7.93
C ILE A 5 -3.26 -9.36 7.21
N LEU A 6 -3.45 -9.86 5.98
CA LEU A 6 -4.71 -9.75 5.25
C LEU A 6 -5.68 -10.86 5.63
N VAL A 7 -6.90 -10.48 5.95
CA VAL A 7 -8.02 -11.41 6.18
C VAL A 7 -8.83 -11.70 4.91
N ARG A 8 -8.59 -10.92 3.84
CA ARG A 8 -9.11 -11.16 2.49
C ARG A 8 -8.20 -10.48 1.47
N GLU A 9 -8.26 -10.94 0.23
CA GLU A 9 -7.60 -10.27 -0.88
C GLU A 9 -8.23 -8.90 -1.18
N LEU A 10 -7.40 -7.98 -1.67
CA LEU A 10 -7.83 -6.66 -2.15
C LEU A 10 -8.23 -6.74 -3.62
N THR A 11 -9.22 -5.94 -4.01
CA THR A 11 -9.56 -5.76 -5.42
C THR A 11 -8.52 -4.88 -6.13
N PRO A 12 -8.43 -4.93 -7.47
CA PRO A 12 -7.52 -4.05 -8.22
C PRO A 12 -7.73 -2.55 -7.91
N PHE A 13 -8.98 -2.14 -7.69
CA PHE A 13 -9.28 -0.76 -7.34
C PHE A 13 -8.86 -0.42 -5.89
N GLU A 14 -8.95 -1.37 -4.97
CA GLU A 14 -8.45 -1.19 -3.60
C GLU A 14 -6.93 -1.06 -3.57
N HIS A 15 -6.21 -1.86 -4.36
CA HIS A 15 -4.76 -1.70 -4.56
C HIS A 15 -4.42 -0.30 -5.07
N LEU A 16 -5.07 0.15 -6.14
CA LEU A 16 -4.85 1.48 -6.72
C LEU A 16 -5.06 2.61 -5.70
N VAL A 17 -6.15 2.54 -4.92
CA VAL A 17 -6.42 3.53 -3.86
C VAL A 17 -5.36 3.46 -2.75
N CYS A 18 -4.90 2.27 -2.36
CA CYS A 18 -3.86 2.11 -1.35
C CYS A 18 -2.50 2.60 -1.82
N GLU A 19 -2.15 2.43 -3.09
CA GLU A 19 -0.92 2.99 -3.68
C GLU A 19 -0.93 4.52 -3.63
N HIS A 20 -2.04 5.17 -3.99
CA HIS A 20 -2.14 6.63 -3.86
C HIS A 20 -2.21 7.12 -2.40
N LEU A 21 -2.79 6.32 -1.48
CA LEU A 21 -2.70 6.61 -0.05
C LEU A 21 -1.25 6.59 0.44
N CYS A 22 -0.46 5.63 -0.05
CA CYS A 22 0.96 5.57 0.22
C CYS A 22 1.66 6.84 -0.29
N GLU A 23 1.30 7.36 -1.45
CA GLU A 23 1.83 8.63 -1.97
C GLU A 23 1.41 9.88 -1.15
N GLY A 24 0.60 9.71 -0.09
CA GLY A 24 0.15 10.80 0.78
C GLY A 24 -0.98 11.64 0.20
N MET A 25 -1.65 11.15 -0.86
CA MET A 25 -2.73 11.88 -1.51
C MET A 25 -3.97 12.00 -0.62
N THR A 26 -4.73 13.09 -0.77
CA THR A 26 -6.04 13.29 -0.12
C THR A 26 -7.14 12.51 -0.85
N ASN A 27 -8.33 12.34 -0.24
CA ASN A 27 -9.48 11.73 -0.93
C ASN A 27 -9.83 12.46 -2.23
N SER A 28 -9.82 13.80 -2.19
CA SER A 28 -10.09 14.65 -3.36
C SER A 28 -9.07 14.44 -4.48
N ALA A 29 -7.79 14.32 -4.15
CA ALA A 29 -6.74 14.07 -5.14
C ALA A 29 -6.87 12.68 -5.76
N ILE A 30 -7.13 11.64 -4.95
CA ILE A 30 -7.33 10.26 -5.44
C ILE A 30 -8.59 10.18 -6.30
N ALA A 31 -9.68 10.82 -5.87
CA ALA A 31 -10.94 10.87 -6.61
C ALA A 31 -10.72 11.46 -8.01
N LYS A 32 -9.99 12.58 -8.10
CA LYS A 32 -9.61 13.20 -9.38
C LYS A 32 -8.72 12.28 -10.22
N ALA A 33 -7.70 11.65 -9.62
CA ALA A 33 -6.76 10.78 -10.32
C ALA A 33 -7.40 9.50 -10.87
N THR A 34 -8.41 9.00 -10.17
CA THR A 34 -9.10 7.74 -10.53
C THR A 34 -10.42 7.96 -11.27
N ALA A 35 -10.84 9.20 -11.51
CA ALA A 35 -12.15 9.55 -12.08
C ALA A 35 -13.35 9.01 -11.28
N HIS A 36 -13.26 9.03 -9.96
CA HIS A 36 -14.33 8.64 -9.03
C HIS A 36 -14.69 9.81 -8.11
N THR A 37 -15.71 9.64 -7.26
CA THR A 37 -16.07 10.62 -6.23
C THR A 37 -15.26 10.40 -4.95
N GLU A 38 -15.10 11.46 -4.15
CA GLU A 38 -14.45 11.35 -2.82
C GLU A 38 -15.11 10.31 -1.93
N LYS A 39 -16.45 10.20 -2.01
CA LYS A 39 -17.20 9.20 -1.25
C LYS A 39 -16.85 7.77 -1.64
N VAL A 40 -16.63 7.51 -2.93
CA VAL A 40 -16.16 6.19 -3.39
C VAL A 40 -14.78 5.90 -2.81
N VAL A 41 -13.86 6.88 -2.83
CA VAL A 41 -12.53 6.71 -2.24
C VAL A 41 -12.62 6.42 -0.74
N GLU A 42 -13.38 7.21 0.03
CA GLU A 42 -13.60 6.96 1.47
C GLU A 42 -14.09 5.56 1.79
N ASN A 43 -15.10 5.11 1.04
CA ASN A 43 -15.67 3.79 1.20
C ASN A 43 -14.65 2.70 0.87
N THR A 44 -13.83 2.91 -0.17
CA THR A 44 -12.74 2.00 -0.54
C THR A 44 -11.66 1.97 0.54
N VAL A 45 -11.21 3.11 1.07
CA VAL A 45 -10.27 3.17 2.21
C VAL A 45 -10.81 2.38 3.41
N SER A 46 -12.09 2.55 3.73
CA SER A 46 -12.73 1.83 4.84
C SER A 46 -12.75 0.32 4.60
N ARG A 47 -13.12 -0.13 3.39
CA ARG A 47 -13.12 -1.57 3.03
C ARG A 47 -11.72 -2.17 3.03
N SER A 48 -10.72 -1.44 2.54
CA SER A 48 -9.31 -1.88 2.58
C SER A 48 -8.80 -1.98 4.01
N ALA A 49 -9.11 -1.01 4.88
CA ALA A 49 -8.75 -1.07 6.30
C ALA A 49 -9.29 -2.32 7.00
N HIS A 50 -10.54 -2.70 6.71
CA HIS A 50 -11.11 -3.96 7.21
C HIS A 50 -10.38 -5.21 6.71
N ALA A 51 -9.83 -5.20 5.49
CA ALA A 51 -9.04 -6.31 4.97
C ALA A 51 -7.72 -6.51 5.74
N PHE A 52 -7.20 -5.46 6.39
CA PHE A 52 -6.04 -5.52 7.29
C PHE A 52 -6.42 -5.62 8.77
N SER A 53 -7.69 -5.93 9.09
CA SER A 53 -8.21 -5.93 10.47
C SER A 53 -8.02 -4.60 11.23
N ILE A 54 -7.87 -3.48 10.52
CA ILE A 54 -7.71 -2.15 11.12
C ILE A 54 -9.10 -1.64 11.52
N LYS A 55 -9.25 -1.29 12.80
CA LYS A 55 -10.47 -0.68 13.33
C LYS A 55 -10.33 0.83 13.35
N SER A 56 -11.38 1.52 12.90
CA SER A 56 -11.49 2.97 13.06
C SER A 56 -11.81 3.29 14.52
N THR A 57 -10.96 4.09 15.17
CA THR A 57 -11.19 4.64 16.52
C THR A 57 -10.97 6.16 16.46
N GLY A 58 -11.58 6.92 17.39
CA GLY A 58 -11.50 8.39 17.37
C GLY A 58 -10.07 8.95 17.42
N ASP A 59 -9.13 8.21 18.01
CA ASP A 59 -7.75 8.66 18.22
C ASP A 59 -6.78 8.23 17.11
N ILE A 60 -7.23 7.42 16.13
CA ILE A 60 -6.35 6.79 15.14
C ILE A 60 -6.72 7.24 13.73
N ASN A 61 -5.74 7.79 13.01
CA ASN A 61 -5.89 8.05 11.59
C ASN A 61 -5.78 6.75 10.78
N VAL A 62 -6.92 6.18 10.42
CA VAL A 62 -7.03 4.94 9.65
C VAL A 62 -6.21 4.97 8.35
N ARG A 63 -6.10 6.12 7.68
CA ARG A 63 -5.32 6.23 6.43
C ARG A 63 -3.85 5.96 6.65
N VAL A 64 -3.30 6.47 7.75
CA VAL A 64 -1.88 6.32 8.09
C VAL A 64 -1.58 4.86 8.42
N LEU A 65 -2.41 4.22 9.25
CA LEU A 65 -2.25 2.80 9.56
C LEU A 65 -2.42 1.91 8.33
N LEU A 66 -3.42 2.19 7.50
CA LEU A 66 -3.65 1.44 6.27
C LEU A 66 -2.46 1.57 5.31
N ALA A 67 -1.93 2.78 5.11
CA ALA A 67 -0.75 2.98 4.28
C ALA A 67 0.47 2.23 4.82
N LEU A 68 0.69 2.23 6.14
CA LEU A 68 1.78 1.50 6.76
C LEU A 68 1.61 -0.02 6.61
N ALA A 69 0.40 -0.55 6.87
CA ALA A 69 0.10 -1.97 6.72
C ALA A 69 0.24 -2.44 5.27
N TYR A 70 -0.27 -1.66 4.32
CA TYR A 70 -0.17 -1.94 2.90
C TYR A 70 1.29 -1.99 2.43
N ARG A 71 2.11 -0.97 2.79
CA ARG A 71 3.55 -0.94 2.48
C ARG A 71 4.32 -2.10 3.12
N SER A 72 3.93 -2.49 4.33
CA SER A 72 4.59 -3.61 5.04
C SER A 72 4.29 -4.96 4.40
N HIS A 73 3.12 -5.11 3.76
CA HIS A 73 2.68 -6.37 3.17
C HIS A 73 3.06 -6.50 1.68
N PHE A 74 2.81 -5.46 0.88
CA PHE A 74 3.02 -5.49 -0.57
C PHE A 74 4.33 -4.80 -1.02
N GLY A 75 5.13 -4.33 -0.07
CA GLY A 75 6.28 -3.49 -0.36
C GLY A 75 5.87 -2.07 -0.75
N ASP A 76 6.87 -1.25 -1.05
CA ASP A 76 6.68 0.18 -1.17
C ASP A 76 7.31 0.74 -2.45
N LYS A 77 6.50 0.75 -3.50
CA LYS A 77 6.86 1.29 -4.81
C LYS A 77 7.23 2.78 -4.77
N ALA A 78 6.85 3.52 -3.72
CA ALA A 78 7.28 4.91 -3.60
C ALA A 78 8.78 5.02 -3.28
N PHE A 79 9.37 4.04 -2.58
CA PHE A 79 10.83 4.00 -2.39
C PHE A 79 11.57 3.71 -3.70
N ASP A 80 11.00 2.89 -4.59
CA ASP A 80 11.61 2.62 -5.89
C ASP A 80 11.77 3.92 -6.71
N LYS A 81 10.81 4.86 -6.59
CA LYS A 81 10.86 6.18 -7.24
C LYS A 81 11.97 7.09 -6.71
N LEU A 82 12.50 6.84 -5.51
CA LEU A 82 13.60 7.62 -4.94
C LEU A 82 14.97 7.20 -5.52
N GLY A 83 15.04 6.09 -6.27
CA GLY A 83 16.29 5.58 -6.84
C GLY A 83 17.31 5.14 -5.78
N ILE A 84 16.86 4.92 -4.54
CA ILE A 84 17.71 4.50 -3.42
C ILE A 84 17.75 2.97 -3.40
N ALA A 85 18.95 2.40 -3.39
CA ALA A 85 19.14 0.97 -3.22
C ALA A 85 18.47 0.50 -1.91
N CYS A 86 17.54 -0.45 -2.00
CA CYS A 86 16.95 -1.02 -0.81
C CYS A 86 18.03 -1.76 0.02
N LYS A 87 17.87 -1.85 1.35
CA LYS A 87 18.84 -2.56 2.21
C LYS A 87 18.97 -4.06 1.89
N HIS A 88 18.00 -4.62 1.19
CA HIS A 88 17.97 -6.02 0.76
C HIS A 88 18.52 -6.21 -0.66
N LEU A 89 19.12 -5.16 -1.25
CA LEU A 89 19.73 -5.22 -2.57
C LEU A 89 20.89 -6.22 -2.56
N THR A 90 20.75 -7.25 -3.37
CA THR A 90 21.77 -8.27 -3.60
C THR A 90 22.11 -8.31 -5.08
N VAL A 91 23.37 -8.58 -5.39
CA VAL A 91 23.80 -8.80 -6.79
C VAL A 91 23.57 -10.27 -7.12
N GLY A 92 22.71 -10.54 -8.08
CA GLY A 92 22.40 -11.88 -8.56
C GLY A 92 23.57 -12.53 -9.30
N PRO A 93 23.49 -13.83 -9.61
CA PRO A 93 24.54 -14.60 -10.28
C PRO A 93 24.97 -14.02 -11.64
N ASN A 94 24.05 -13.29 -12.29
CA ASN A 94 24.25 -12.67 -13.61
C ASN A 94 24.60 -11.17 -13.53
N GLY A 95 24.87 -10.62 -12.34
CA GLY A 95 25.19 -9.21 -12.15
C GLY A 95 23.98 -8.27 -12.02
N GLU A 96 22.77 -8.82 -12.00
CA GLU A 96 21.52 -8.07 -11.82
C GLU A 96 21.33 -7.61 -10.36
N GLN A 97 20.77 -6.42 -10.19
CA GLN A 97 20.44 -5.87 -8.87
C GLN A 97 19.05 -6.34 -8.46
N ILE A 98 18.98 -7.33 -7.54
CA ILE A 98 17.73 -7.96 -7.10
C ILE A 98 17.46 -7.61 -5.64
N CYS A 99 16.22 -7.29 -5.31
CA CYS A 99 15.78 -7.21 -3.92
C CYS A 99 15.53 -8.63 -3.39
N SER A 100 16.33 -9.09 -2.44
CA SER A 100 16.20 -10.44 -1.83
C SER A 100 14.90 -10.67 -1.03
N GLN A 101 14.03 -9.66 -0.94
CA GLN A 101 12.74 -9.69 -0.26
C GLN A 101 11.55 -9.34 -1.17
N HIS A 102 11.76 -8.81 -2.38
CA HIS A 102 10.72 -8.70 -3.41
C HIS A 102 10.87 -9.89 -4.35
N ILE A 103 10.45 -11.06 -3.89
CA ILE A 103 10.30 -12.23 -4.75
C ILE A 103 8.81 -12.28 -5.08
N GLU A 104 8.48 -12.22 -6.37
CA GLU A 104 7.10 -12.33 -6.89
C GLU A 104 6.33 -13.54 -6.32
#